data_AF-A0A931ZUM2-F1
#
_entry.id   AF-A0A931ZUM2-F1
#
_cell.length_a   1.000
_cell.length_b   1.000
_cell.length_c   1.000
_cell.angle_alpha   90.00
_cell.angle_beta   90.00
_cell.angle_gamma   90.00
#
_symmetry.space_group_name_H-M   'P 1'
#
loop_
_entity.id
_entity.type
_entity.pdbx_description
1 polymer ?
#
loop_
_entity_poly.entity_id
_entity_poly.type
_entity_poly.pdbx_seq_one_letter_code
_entity_poly.pdbx_strand_id
1 'polypeptide(L)'
;MPRSFTLLFAVLATASSLSAQAPTRLTAAEFGALVERLSESGGYFDTDNLVSNEDSYLHAITGLERHGVRGGAYLGVGPDQNFSYIAAIRPRIAFIIDIRRDNLLEQLWFKALFHPARNRVEFLALLFGKAAPVDTAGWGARDLETLLGYLTRAPPDSVAAARARRLVRARAAGFGISVSAGDLSTIERFHRTFIAEGPELKLTTFGRPERPDYPTYRRLLLETDLTGRRASYLARESDFQFVKSLAERNLIVPVVGDLAGPTAVAAIGRYLAEHRERVAAFYTSNVEQYLFRGRTFGRFARNVAALPHDQRSVIIRSYFPYGQPHPQAVPGYLSVQLLQTFDAFLAVQRAGGFRSYGELVTRDLLPPR
;
A
#
# COMPACT_ATOMS: atom_id res chain seq x y z
N MET A 1 32.77 -3.60 -72.14
CA MET A 1 31.88 -4.13 -71.08
C MET A 1 32.21 -3.43 -69.76
N PRO A 2 31.43 -2.44 -69.31
CA PRO A 2 31.61 -1.85 -67.99
C PRO A 2 30.75 -2.57 -66.95
N ARG A 3 31.32 -2.83 -65.76
CA ARG A 3 30.65 -3.43 -64.61
C ARG A 3 29.93 -2.33 -63.82
N SER A 4 28.62 -2.44 -63.68
CA SER A 4 27.81 -1.57 -62.81
C SER A 4 27.96 -2.01 -61.36
N PHE A 5 28.38 -1.08 -60.49
CA PHE A 5 28.33 -1.22 -59.03
C PHE A 5 27.05 -0.58 -58.51
N THR A 6 26.17 -1.37 -57.89
CA THR A 6 25.00 -0.86 -57.18
C THR A 6 25.39 -0.63 -55.72
N LEU A 7 25.47 0.63 -55.29
CA LEU A 7 25.65 0.98 -53.88
C LEU A 7 24.30 0.87 -53.16
N LEU A 8 24.22 0.01 -52.15
CA LEU A 8 23.07 -0.11 -51.26
C LEU A 8 23.28 0.82 -50.06
N PHE A 9 22.50 1.90 -49.94
CA PHE A 9 22.47 2.73 -48.74
C PHE A 9 21.63 2.05 -47.66
N ALA A 10 22.28 1.53 -46.62
CA ALA A 10 21.60 1.10 -45.40
C ALA A 10 21.26 2.34 -44.55
N VAL A 11 19.98 2.68 -44.46
CA VAL A 11 19.49 3.66 -43.48
C VAL A 11 19.48 3.00 -42.12
N LEU A 12 20.48 3.29 -41.28
CA LEU A 12 20.41 2.98 -39.85
C LEU A 12 19.37 3.90 -39.21
N ALA A 13 18.18 3.36 -38.93
CA ALA A 13 17.24 3.98 -38.02
C ALA A 13 17.83 3.91 -36.60
N THR A 14 18.40 5.01 -36.14
CA THR A 14 18.77 5.19 -34.73
C THR A 14 17.48 5.36 -33.93
N ALA A 15 16.98 4.26 -33.35
CA ALA A 15 15.95 4.34 -32.33
C ALA A 15 16.53 5.09 -31.13
N SER A 16 16.24 6.39 -31.06
CA SER A 16 16.46 7.18 -29.86
C SER A 16 15.54 6.62 -28.79
N SER A 17 16.10 5.83 -27.88
CA SER A 17 15.43 5.41 -26.67
C SER A 17 15.21 6.65 -25.81
N LEU A 18 14.09 7.32 -26.05
CA LEU A 18 13.52 8.30 -25.12
C LEU A 18 13.52 7.63 -23.74
N SER A 19 14.24 8.24 -22.80
CA SER A 19 14.33 7.82 -21.41
C SER A 19 12.92 7.76 -20.84
N ALA A 20 12.30 6.58 -20.82
CA ALA A 20 10.99 6.42 -20.21
C ALA A 20 11.16 6.59 -18.70
N GLN A 21 10.72 7.73 -18.17
CA GLN A 21 10.51 7.93 -16.73
C GLN A 21 9.15 7.29 -16.38
N ALA A 22 8.92 6.90 -15.12
CA ALA A 22 7.61 6.45 -14.67
C ALA A 22 6.49 7.45 -15.08
N PRO A 23 5.32 6.95 -15.55
CA PRO A 23 4.26 7.78 -16.08
C PRO A 23 3.71 8.74 -15.02
N THR A 24 3.27 9.92 -15.45
CA THR A 24 2.62 10.91 -14.56
C THR A 24 1.12 10.67 -14.39
N ARG A 25 0.52 9.85 -15.26
CA ARG A 25 -0.86 9.36 -15.24
C ARG A 25 -0.97 8.12 -16.15
N LEU A 26 -1.88 7.22 -15.82
CA LEU A 26 -2.35 6.16 -16.72
C LEU A 26 -3.83 6.40 -17.09
N THR A 27 -4.24 6.08 -18.30
CA THR A 27 -5.65 5.92 -18.68
C THR A 27 -6.25 4.72 -17.94
N ALA A 28 -7.59 4.59 -17.93
CA ALA A 28 -8.24 3.43 -17.33
C ALA A 28 -7.82 2.11 -18.00
N ALA A 29 -7.67 2.11 -19.34
CA ALA A 29 -7.22 0.93 -20.09
C ALA A 29 -5.77 0.56 -19.77
N GLU A 30 -4.86 1.54 -19.72
CA GLU A 30 -3.45 1.29 -19.36
C GLU A 30 -3.32 0.80 -17.91
N PHE A 31 -4.12 1.36 -16.99
CA PHE A 31 -4.18 0.91 -15.61
C PHE A 31 -4.65 -0.54 -15.50
N GLY A 32 -5.75 -0.89 -16.16
CA GLY A 32 -6.27 -2.25 -16.21
C GLY A 32 -5.25 -3.25 -16.76
N ALA A 33 -4.65 -2.92 -17.91
CA ALA A 33 -3.63 -3.74 -18.55
C ALA A 33 -2.36 -3.89 -17.68
N LEU A 34 -1.97 -2.84 -16.96
CA LEU A 34 -0.85 -2.89 -16.02
C LEU A 34 -1.17 -3.84 -14.86
N VAL A 35 -2.36 -3.72 -14.25
CA VAL A 35 -2.78 -4.59 -13.15
C VAL A 35 -2.82 -6.05 -13.59
N GLU A 36 -3.40 -6.35 -14.76
CA GLU A 36 -3.46 -7.69 -15.32
C GLU A 36 -2.06 -8.25 -15.58
N ARG A 37 -1.17 -7.48 -16.22
CA ARG A 37 0.20 -7.89 -16.53
C ARG A 37 1.05 -8.17 -15.30
N LEU A 38 0.83 -7.42 -14.22
CA LEU A 38 1.60 -7.56 -12.98
C LEU A 38 1.05 -8.66 -12.06
N SER A 39 -0.24 -8.96 -12.17
CA SER A 39 -0.89 -9.91 -11.26
C SER A 39 -0.63 -11.36 -11.66
N GLU A 40 -0.76 -12.24 -10.68
CA GLU A 40 -0.78 -13.69 -10.85
C GLU A 40 -2.05 -14.30 -10.23
N SER A 41 -2.19 -15.63 -10.32
CA SER A 41 -3.29 -16.34 -9.68
C SER A 41 -3.31 -16.06 -8.18
N GLY A 42 -4.48 -15.68 -7.67
CA GLY A 42 -4.67 -15.45 -6.25
C GLY A 42 -4.45 -16.71 -5.42
N GLY A 43 -3.97 -16.52 -4.20
CA GLY A 43 -3.91 -17.55 -3.17
C GLY A 43 -4.92 -17.32 -2.06
N TYR A 44 -4.74 -18.02 -0.95
CA TYR A 44 -5.64 -18.01 0.19
C TYR A 44 -4.97 -17.37 1.41
N PHE A 45 -5.75 -16.58 2.16
CA PHE A 45 -5.37 -16.08 3.48
C PHE A 45 -6.62 -16.05 4.37
N ASP A 46 -6.47 -16.45 5.63
CA ASP A 46 -7.58 -16.80 6.53
C ASP A 46 -8.20 -15.60 7.28
N THR A 47 -7.88 -14.37 6.89
CA THR A 47 -8.24 -13.16 7.62
C THR A 47 -8.84 -12.11 6.69
N ASP A 48 -9.89 -11.40 7.14
CA ASP A 48 -10.63 -10.41 6.33
C ASP A 48 -9.76 -9.16 6.06
N ASN A 49 -8.76 -8.87 6.90
CA ASN A 49 -7.63 -7.95 6.64
C ASN A 49 -8.02 -6.59 6.01
N LEU A 50 -9.23 -6.07 6.29
CA LEU A 50 -9.72 -4.78 5.79
C LEU A 50 -9.00 -3.58 6.42
N VAL A 51 -8.44 -3.80 7.62
CA VAL A 51 -7.62 -2.83 8.33
C VAL A 51 -6.43 -3.55 8.94
N SER A 52 -5.33 -2.85 9.18
CA SER A 52 -4.17 -3.39 9.87
C SER A 52 -4.47 -3.72 11.35
N ASN A 53 -3.68 -4.58 11.97
CA ASN A 53 -3.61 -4.75 13.43
C ASN A 53 -2.28 -4.24 14.02
N GLU A 54 -1.47 -3.58 13.20
CA GLU A 54 -0.15 -3.07 13.56
C GLU A 54 -0.27 -1.71 14.23
N ASP A 55 -0.45 -1.71 15.55
CA ASP A 55 -0.58 -0.49 16.32
C ASP A 55 0.65 0.43 16.30
N SER A 56 1.83 -0.03 15.89
CA SER A 56 3.04 0.81 15.74
C SER A 56 3.34 1.23 14.31
N TYR A 57 2.46 0.98 13.33
CA TYR A 57 2.78 1.16 11.89
C TYR A 57 3.36 2.54 11.53
N LEU A 58 2.93 3.62 12.20
CA LEU A 58 3.45 4.95 11.93
C LEU A 58 4.85 5.23 12.51
N HIS A 59 5.38 4.36 13.38
CA HIS A 59 6.72 4.52 13.96
C HIS A 59 7.81 4.48 12.88
N ALA A 60 7.60 3.69 11.82
CA ALA A 60 8.52 3.62 10.69
C ALA A 60 8.71 4.96 9.98
N ILE A 61 7.70 5.86 9.98
CA ILE A 61 7.80 7.16 9.29
C ILE A 61 8.95 8.01 9.84
N THR A 62 9.21 7.95 11.15
CA THR A 62 10.35 8.66 11.75
C THR A 62 11.68 8.22 11.14
N GLY A 63 11.88 6.91 10.97
CA GLY A 63 13.10 6.39 10.35
C GLY A 63 13.16 6.65 8.84
N LEU A 64 12.02 6.59 8.14
CA LEU A 64 11.94 6.95 6.71
C LEU A 64 12.38 8.39 6.45
N GLU A 65 11.89 9.34 7.25
CA GLU A 65 12.25 10.76 7.12
C GLU A 65 13.74 10.99 7.40
N ARG A 66 14.27 10.36 8.46
CA ARG A 66 15.69 10.49 8.85
C ARG A 66 16.64 9.89 7.83
N HIS A 67 16.28 8.76 7.23
CA HIS A 67 17.06 8.13 6.15
C HIS A 67 16.84 8.82 4.79
N GLY A 68 15.98 9.83 4.73
CA GLY A 68 15.72 10.60 3.51
C GLY A 68 14.99 9.80 2.42
N VAL A 69 14.15 8.83 2.81
CA VAL A 69 13.37 8.00 1.88
C VAL A 69 12.26 8.84 1.24
N ARG A 70 12.42 9.20 -0.03
CA ARG A 70 11.47 10.06 -0.77
C ARG A 70 11.42 9.70 -2.26
N GLY A 71 10.29 10.00 -2.92
CA GLY A 71 10.11 9.78 -4.35
C GLY A 71 10.12 8.29 -4.70
N GLY A 72 10.65 7.93 -5.87
CA GLY A 72 10.76 6.53 -6.26
C GLY A 72 9.42 5.86 -6.55
N ALA A 73 9.44 4.53 -6.55
CA ALA A 73 8.27 3.68 -6.44
C ALA A 73 8.08 3.16 -5.01
N TYR A 74 6.84 3.00 -4.58
CA TYR A 74 6.49 2.33 -3.33
C TYR A 74 5.92 0.94 -3.62
N LEU A 75 6.35 -0.07 -2.88
CA LEU A 75 5.72 -1.39 -2.86
C LEU A 75 5.22 -1.66 -1.44
N GLY A 76 4.04 -2.27 -1.28
CA GLY A 76 3.60 -2.66 0.04
C GLY A 76 2.46 -3.67 0.05
N VAL A 77 2.35 -4.44 1.14
CA VAL A 77 1.28 -5.44 1.30
C VAL A 77 0.11 -4.97 2.14
N GLY A 78 -1.04 -5.62 2.01
CA GLY A 78 -2.22 -5.32 2.84
C GLY A 78 -2.88 -3.98 2.48
N PRO A 79 -3.79 -3.48 3.33
CA PRO A 79 -4.75 -2.47 2.86
C PRO A 79 -4.21 -1.03 2.98
N ASP A 80 -4.90 -0.18 3.74
CA ASP A 80 -4.79 1.26 3.66
C ASP A 80 -3.67 1.86 4.50
N GLN A 81 -3.02 1.09 5.38
CA GLN A 81 -1.82 1.54 6.11
C GLN A 81 -0.71 1.96 5.12
N ASN A 82 -0.71 1.38 3.92
CA ASN A 82 0.13 1.78 2.81
C ASN A 82 -0.02 3.26 2.43
N PHE A 83 -1.21 3.83 2.54
CA PHE A 83 -1.45 5.23 2.19
C PHE A 83 -0.67 6.20 3.08
N SER A 84 -0.44 5.86 4.34
CA SER A 84 0.36 6.68 5.27
C SER A 84 1.84 6.69 4.85
N TYR A 85 2.38 5.54 4.44
CA TYR A 85 3.75 5.48 3.89
C TYR A 85 3.85 6.18 2.54
N ILE A 86 2.85 6.03 1.66
CA ILE A 86 2.77 6.76 0.39
C ILE A 86 2.73 8.29 0.64
N ALA A 87 1.96 8.75 1.62
CA ALA A 87 1.89 10.15 1.99
C ALA A 87 3.23 10.68 2.54
N ALA A 88 3.96 9.89 3.34
CA ALA A 88 5.27 10.27 3.85
C ALA A 88 6.36 10.29 2.75
N ILE A 89 6.44 9.24 1.95
CA ILE A 89 7.50 9.02 0.94
C ILE A 89 7.27 9.89 -0.30
N ARG A 90 6.01 10.18 -0.64
CA ARG A 90 5.61 10.86 -1.88
C ARG A 90 6.13 10.17 -3.16
N PRO A 91 5.85 8.87 -3.37
CA PRO A 91 6.34 8.14 -4.54
C PRO A 91 5.68 8.64 -5.83
N ARG A 92 6.34 8.38 -6.96
CA ARG A 92 5.80 8.63 -8.30
C ARG A 92 4.73 7.61 -8.67
N ILE A 93 4.87 6.37 -8.20
CA ILE A 93 3.93 5.27 -8.40
C ILE A 93 3.98 4.33 -7.19
N ALA A 94 2.85 3.72 -6.84
CA ALA A 94 2.74 2.77 -5.75
C ALA A 94 2.11 1.46 -6.24
N PHE A 95 2.63 0.33 -5.76
CA PHE A 95 2.11 -1.01 -6.00
C PHE A 95 1.66 -1.62 -4.67
N ILE A 96 0.37 -1.94 -4.57
CA ILE A 96 -0.20 -2.59 -3.38
C ILE A 96 -0.39 -4.07 -3.73
N ILE A 97 0.38 -4.94 -3.09
CA ILE A 97 0.50 -6.35 -3.44
C ILE A 97 -0.18 -7.18 -2.35
N ASP A 98 -1.09 -8.06 -2.71
CA ASP A 98 -1.67 -9.02 -1.76
C ASP A 98 -1.92 -10.34 -2.47
N ILE A 99 -1.78 -11.44 -1.74
CA ILE A 99 -2.05 -12.77 -2.29
C ILE A 99 -3.54 -12.94 -2.64
N ARG A 100 -4.42 -12.15 -2.03
CA ARG A 100 -5.88 -12.18 -2.24
C ARG A 100 -6.32 -11.15 -3.28
N ARG A 101 -7.25 -11.56 -4.13
CA ARG A 101 -8.01 -10.63 -4.99
C ARG A 101 -8.81 -9.61 -4.17
N ASP A 102 -9.26 -9.98 -2.98
CA ASP A 102 -10.02 -9.12 -2.07
C ASP A 102 -9.34 -7.78 -1.79
N ASN A 103 -8.01 -7.77 -1.59
CA ASN A 103 -7.30 -6.50 -1.39
C ASN A 103 -7.27 -5.64 -2.65
N LEU A 104 -7.13 -6.23 -3.84
CA LEU A 104 -7.26 -5.47 -5.10
C LEU A 104 -8.63 -4.80 -5.18
N LEU A 105 -9.70 -5.53 -4.86
CA LEU A 105 -11.06 -5.00 -4.83
C LEU A 105 -11.23 -3.90 -3.78
N GLU A 106 -10.58 -4.03 -2.63
CA GLU A 106 -10.55 -3.03 -1.58
C GLU A 106 -9.83 -1.75 -2.05
N GLN A 107 -8.71 -1.87 -2.77
CA GLN A 107 -8.05 -0.70 -3.37
C GLN A 107 -8.94 -0.01 -4.42
N LEU A 108 -9.72 -0.76 -5.20
CA LEU A 108 -10.73 -0.17 -6.11
C LEU A 108 -11.85 0.52 -5.35
N TRP A 109 -12.28 -0.04 -4.22
CA TRP A 109 -13.25 0.59 -3.33
C TRP A 109 -12.72 1.92 -2.78
N PHE A 110 -11.50 1.94 -2.20
CA PHE A 110 -10.86 3.19 -1.76
C PHE A 110 -10.72 4.21 -2.89
N LYS A 111 -10.29 3.78 -4.07
CA LYS A 111 -10.20 4.63 -5.26
C LYS A 111 -11.56 5.23 -5.65
N ALA A 112 -12.65 4.48 -5.52
CA ALA A 112 -14.01 4.98 -5.75
C ALA A 112 -14.47 6.01 -4.70
N LEU A 113 -13.96 5.94 -3.48
CA LEU A 113 -14.21 6.92 -2.41
C LEU A 113 -13.35 8.18 -2.57
N PHE A 114 -12.08 8.04 -2.97
CA PHE A 114 -11.17 9.17 -3.19
C PHE A 114 -11.67 10.10 -4.29
N HIS A 115 -12.14 9.55 -5.40
CA HIS A 115 -12.49 10.32 -6.59
C HIS A 115 -13.54 11.43 -6.36
N PRO A 116 -14.69 11.19 -5.69
CA PRO A 116 -15.65 12.25 -5.38
C PRO A 116 -15.29 13.13 -4.17
N ALA A 117 -14.39 12.68 -3.28
CA ALA A 117 -14.15 13.34 -2.01
C ALA A 117 -13.26 14.58 -2.19
N ARG A 118 -13.78 15.78 -1.94
CA ARG A 118 -13.01 17.02 -2.13
C ARG A 118 -11.98 17.26 -1.04
N ASN A 119 -12.22 16.70 0.15
CA ASN A 119 -11.38 16.85 1.34
C ASN A 119 -11.54 15.64 2.28
N ARG A 120 -10.77 15.63 3.37
CA ARG A 120 -10.79 14.54 4.35
C ARG A 120 -12.15 14.27 4.98
N VAL A 121 -12.95 15.29 5.30
CA VAL A 121 -14.26 15.07 5.96
C VAL A 121 -15.26 14.41 5.00
N GLU A 122 -15.25 14.80 3.72
CA GLU A 122 -16.10 14.15 2.70
C GLU A 122 -15.66 12.72 2.43
N PHE A 123 -14.35 12.45 2.41
CA PHE A 123 -13.83 11.10 2.28
C PHE A 123 -14.30 10.22 3.43
N LEU A 124 -14.11 10.66 4.67
CA LEU A 124 -14.51 9.91 5.86
C LEU A 124 -16.04 9.75 5.95
N ALA A 125 -16.82 10.74 5.51
CA ALA A 125 -18.27 10.64 5.42
C ALA A 125 -18.70 9.55 4.42
N LEU A 126 -18.05 9.48 3.24
CA LEU A 126 -18.30 8.42 2.26
C LEU A 126 -17.85 7.05 2.79
N LEU A 127 -16.69 6.98 3.45
CA LEU A 127 -16.12 5.77 4.03
C LEU A 127 -17.09 5.11 5.03
N PHE A 128 -17.60 5.90 5.96
CA PHE A 128 -18.50 5.42 7.02
C PHE A 128 -20.00 5.59 6.72
N GLY A 129 -20.35 6.00 5.49
CA GLY A 129 -21.75 6.16 5.06
C GLY A 129 -22.53 7.19 5.86
N LYS A 130 -21.87 8.28 6.28
CA LYS A 130 -22.44 9.41 7.01
C LYS A 130 -22.70 10.58 6.06
N ALA A 131 -23.60 11.47 6.46
CA ALA A 131 -23.71 12.77 5.82
C ALA A 131 -22.44 13.59 6.07
N ALA A 132 -21.92 14.22 5.04
CA ALA A 132 -20.90 15.24 5.20
C ALA A 132 -21.54 16.54 5.74
N PRO A 133 -20.76 17.43 6.38
CA PRO A 133 -21.22 18.78 6.71
C PRO A 133 -21.78 19.49 5.46
N VAL A 134 -22.88 20.24 5.63
CA VAL A 134 -23.51 21.00 4.53
C VAL A 134 -22.53 21.98 3.91
N ASP A 135 -21.77 22.68 4.78
CA ASP A 135 -20.65 23.52 4.39
C ASP A 135 -19.35 22.89 4.88
N THR A 136 -18.46 22.59 3.92
CA THR A 136 -17.12 22.03 4.19
C THR A 136 -16.01 23.08 4.19
N ALA A 137 -16.34 24.38 4.08
CA ALA A 137 -15.39 25.47 4.24
C ALA A 137 -14.67 25.38 5.61
N GLY A 138 -13.34 25.48 5.59
CA GLY A 138 -12.50 25.40 6.78
C GLY A 138 -12.32 24.00 7.39
N TRP A 139 -13.07 22.98 6.94
CA TRP A 139 -12.93 21.62 7.48
C TRP A 139 -11.57 20.98 7.17
N GLY A 140 -10.95 21.34 6.05
CA GLY A 140 -9.61 20.86 5.68
C GLY A 140 -8.51 21.25 6.69
N ALA A 141 -8.70 22.30 7.48
CA ALA A 141 -7.74 22.74 8.50
C ALA A 141 -7.95 22.08 9.87
N ARG A 142 -9.08 21.41 10.10
CA ARG A 142 -9.38 20.76 11.39
C ARG A 142 -8.52 19.52 11.60
N ASP A 143 -8.18 19.22 12.85
CA ASP A 143 -7.48 17.98 13.18
C ASP A 143 -8.37 16.75 12.94
N LEU A 144 -7.71 15.60 12.77
CA LEU A 144 -8.40 14.34 12.45
C LEU A 144 -9.34 13.89 13.57
N GLU A 145 -9.03 14.19 14.82
CA GLU A 145 -9.85 13.84 15.98
C GLU A 145 -11.21 14.57 15.93
N THR A 146 -11.21 15.85 15.56
CA THR A 146 -12.41 16.64 15.33
C THR A 146 -13.25 16.06 14.18
N LEU A 147 -12.60 15.64 13.08
CA LEU A 147 -13.31 15.02 11.95
C LEU A 147 -14.00 13.72 12.36
N LEU A 148 -13.27 12.83 13.05
CA LEU A 148 -13.82 11.57 13.54
C LEU A 148 -14.92 11.81 14.59
N GLY A 149 -14.72 12.77 15.50
CA GLY A 149 -15.71 13.15 16.49
C GLY A 149 -17.03 13.64 15.89
N TYR A 150 -16.99 14.40 14.79
CA TYR A 150 -18.18 14.77 14.04
C TYR A 150 -18.94 13.53 13.51
N LEU A 151 -18.23 12.62 12.86
CA LEU A 151 -18.82 11.44 12.22
C LEU A 151 -19.38 10.42 13.21
N THR A 152 -18.73 10.28 14.38
CA THR A 152 -19.20 9.40 15.45
C THR A 152 -20.45 9.94 16.15
N ARG A 153 -20.57 11.26 16.31
CA ARG A 153 -21.77 11.88 16.89
C ARG A 153 -22.94 11.95 15.91
N ALA A 154 -22.67 11.95 14.60
CA ALA A 154 -23.72 11.95 13.60
C ALA A 154 -24.57 10.66 13.70
N PRO A 155 -25.91 10.75 13.72
CA PRO A 155 -26.76 9.57 13.77
C PRO A 155 -26.53 8.66 12.56
N PRO A 156 -26.92 7.37 12.62
CA PRO A 156 -27.00 6.54 11.43
C PRO A 156 -27.84 7.21 10.35
N ASP A 157 -27.36 7.19 9.10
CA ASP A 157 -28.05 7.77 7.95
C ASP A 157 -28.11 6.74 6.82
N SER A 158 -29.23 6.04 6.72
CA SER A 158 -29.42 4.98 5.73
C SER A 158 -29.44 5.52 4.29
N VAL A 159 -29.81 6.79 4.09
CA VAL A 159 -29.86 7.43 2.77
C VAL A 159 -28.44 7.78 2.32
N ALA A 160 -27.64 8.39 3.19
CA ALA A 160 -26.22 8.65 2.92
C ALA A 160 -25.45 7.36 2.69
N ALA A 161 -25.64 6.35 3.55
CA ALA A 161 -25.03 5.03 3.39
C ALA A 161 -25.38 4.37 2.05
N ALA A 162 -26.67 4.36 1.68
CA ALA A 162 -27.10 3.78 0.40
C ALA A 162 -26.56 4.57 -0.80
N ARG A 163 -26.49 5.91 -0.70
CA ARG A 163 -25.88 6.76 -1.74
C ARG A 163 -24.40 6.46 -1.91
N ALA A 164 -23.65 6.36 -0.81
CA ALA A 164 -22.22 6.05 -0.83
C ALA A 164 -21.96 4.68 -1.49
N ARG A 165 -22.72 3.64 -1.13
CA ARG A 165 -22.60 2.30 -1.75
C ARG A 165 -22.92 2.31 -3.24
N ARG A 166 -24.01 2.98 -3.65
CA ARG A 166 -24.35 3.12 -5.09
C ARG A 166 -23.25 3.84 -5.87
N LEU A 167 -22.69 4.89 -5.27
CA LEU A 167 -21.60 5.66 -5.86
C LEU A 167 -20.37 4.78 -6.12
N VAL A 168 -19.96 4.01 -5.11
CA VAL A 168 -18.84 3.07 -5.21
C VAL A 168 -19.09 2.05 -6.32
N ARG A 169 -20.25 1.39 -6.28
CA ARG A 169 -20.61 0.34 -7.25
C ARG A 169 -20.55 0.84 -8.69
N ALA A 170 -21.06 2.04 -8.94
CA ALA A 170 -21.04 2.64 -10.28
C ALA A 170 -19.61 2.97 -10.76
N ARG A 171 -18.72 3.42 -9.86
CA ARG A 171 -17.34 3.79 -10.21
C ARG A 171 -16.40 2.61 -10.36
N ALA A 172 -16.54 1.58 -9.52
CA ALA A 172 -15.65 0.42 -9.52
C ALA A 172 -15.57 -0.27 -10.90
N ALA A 173 -16.70 -0.31 -11.63
CA ALA A 173 -16.77 -0.86 -12.99
C ALA A 173 -16.05 0.00 -14.05
N GLY A 174 -15.76 1.26 -13.78
CA GLY A 174 -15.19 2.21 -14.74
C GLY A 174 -13.67 2.36 -14.69
N PHE A 175 -12.97 1.60 -13.84
CA PHE A 175 -11.52 1.75 -13.66
C PHE A 175 -10.67 0.94 -14.63
N GLY A 176 -11.28 0.25 -15.60
CA GLY A 176 -10.56 -0.52 -16.63
C GLY A 176 -10.09 -1.90 -16.17
N ILE A 177 -10.40 -2.30 -14.94
CA ILE A 177 -10.23 -3.68 -14.47
C ILE A 177 -11.56 -4.42 -14.66
N SER A 178 -11.50 -5.66 -15.13
CA SER A 178 -12.67 -6.55 -15.18
C SER A 178 -13.14 -6.91 -13.77
N VAL A 179 -14.35 -6.45 -13.42
CA VAL A 179 -14.99 -6.68 -12.13
C VAL A 179 -16.24 -7.52 -12.35
N SER A 180 -16.26 -8.73 -11.81
CA SER A 180 -17.41 -9.65 -11.89
C SER A 180 -18.55 -9.24 -10.93
N ALA A 181 -19.72 -9.87 -11.06
CA ALA A 181 -20.81 -9.68 -10.10
C ALA A 181 -20.41 -10.11 -8.66
N GLY A 182 -19.60 -11.17 -8.53
CA GLY A 182 -19.05 -11.60 -7.25
C GLY A 182 -18.10 -10.54 -6.67
N ASP A 183 -17.21 -9.98 -7.49
CA ASP A 183 -16.31 -8.90 -7.07
C ASP A 183 -17.08 -7.66 -6.58
N LEU A 184 -18.14 -7.26 -7.29
CA LEU A 184 -19.02 -6.16 -6.85
C LEU A 184 -19.70 -6.45 -5.51
N SER A 185 -20.07 -7.71 -5.27
CA SER A 185 -20.68 -8.15 -4.01
C SER A 185 -19.66 -8.10 -2.87
N THR A 186 -18.40 -8.46 -3.14
CA THR A 186 -17.28 -8.32 -2.19
C THR A 186 -17.00 -6.84 -1.87
N ILE A 187 -16.95 -5.96 -2.87
CA ILE A 187 -16.81 -4.51 -2.66
C ILE A 187 -17.96 -3.95 -1.81
N GLU A 188 -19.19 -4.37 -2.08
CA GLU A 188 -20.34 -3.97 -1.28
C GLU A 188 -20.24 -4.47 0.17
N ARG A 189 -19.78 -5.71 0.38
CA ARG A 189 -19.53 -6.27 1.71
C ARG A 189 -18.51 -5.41 2.49
N PHE A 190 -17.38 -5.06 1.89
CA PHE A 190 -16.39 -4.18 2.53
C PHE A 190 -17.03 -2.87 2.99
N HIS A 191 -17.72 -2.18 2.08
CA HIS A 191 -18.32 -0.89 2.42
C HIS A 191 -19.38 -1.02 3.52
N ARG A 192 -20.19 -2.09 3.50
CA ARG A 192 -21.15 -2.37 4.58
C ARG A 192 -20.44 -2.57 5.92
N THR A 193 -19.31 -3.29 5.96
CA THR A 193 -18.52 -3.47 7.18
C THR A 193 -18.01 -2.13 7.71
N PHE A 194 -17.40 -1.28 6.87
CA PHE A 194 -16.95 0.05 7.29
C PHE A 194 -18.11 0.96 7.75
N ILE A 195 -19.29 0.86 7.14
CA ILE A 195 -20.48 1.62 7.55
C ILE A 195 -21.01 1.13 8.91
N ALA A 196 -21.05 -0.19 9.11
CA ALA A 196 -21.59 -0.80 10.32
C ALA A 196 -20.69 -0.56 11.53
N GLU A 197 -19.39 -0.84 11.37
CA GLU A 197 -18.41 -0.77 12.47
C GLU A 197 -17.84 0.65 12.64
N GLY A 198 -17.87 1.47 11.59
CA GLY A 198 -17.36 2.83 11.62
C GLY A 198 -15.88 2.89 12.03
N PRO A 199 -15.47 3.91 12.80
CA PRO A 199 -14.12 4.01 13.33
C PRO A 199 -13.74 2.90 14.33
N GLU A 200 -14.69 2.11 14.84
CA GLU A 200 -14.41 1.05 15.81
C GLU A 200 -14.08 -0.29 15.15
N LEU A 201 -14.08 -0.35 13.81
CA LEU A 201 -13.67 -1.51 13.03
C LEU A 201 -12.30 -2.04 13.49
N LYS A 202 -12.19 -3.37 13.62
CA LYS A 202 -10.94 -4.07 13.91
C LYS A 202 -10.70 -5.16 12.88
N LEU A 203 -9.44 -5.57 12.75
CA LEU A 203 -9.07 -6.74 11.98
C LEU A 203 -9.72 -8.01 12.58
N THR A 204 -10.31 -8.84 11.73
CA THR A 204 -10.94 -10.10 12.11
C THR A 204 -10.38 -11.27 11.31
N THR A 205 -10.19 -12.42 11.98
CA THR A 205 -9.75 -13.67 11.35
C THR A 205 -10.94 -14.62 11.20
N PHE A 206 -11.12 -15.23 10.03
CA PHE A 206 -12.26 -16.10 9.77
C PHE A 206 -12.25 -17.31 10.70
N GLY A 207 -13.43 -17.63 11.25
CA GLY A 207 -13.60 -18.76 12.16
C GLY A 207 -12.87 -18.62 13.50
N ARG A 208 -12.39 -17.43 13.87
CA ARG A 208 -11.74 -17.17 15.17
C ARG A 208 -12.47 -16.06 15.94
N PRO A 209 -12.46 -16.11 17.29
CA PRO A 209 -12.94 -15.01 18.10
C PRO A 209 -12.19 -13.71 17.81
N GLU A 210 -12.85 -12.58 18.01
CA GLU A 210 -12.20 -11.27 17.98
C GLU A 210 -11.04 -11.22 18.96
N ARG A 211 -9.96 -10.54 18.58
CA ARG A 211 -8.80 -10.27 19.42
C ARG A 211 -9.01 -8.94 20.16
N PRO A 212 -9.26 -8.95 21.49
CA PRO A 212 -9.56 -7.73 22.23
C PRO A 212 -8.42 -6.71 22.23
N ASP A 213 -7.20 -7.20 22.08
CA ASP A 213 -5.96 -6.42 22.05
C ASP A 213 -5.77 -5.63 20.75
N TYR A 214 -6.41 -6.04 19.63
CA TYR A 214 -6.22 -5.35 18.35
C TYR A 214 -6.73 -3.90 18.36
N PRO A 215 -5.97 -2.98 17.73
CA PRO A 215 -6.36 -1.59 17.64
C PRO A 215 -7.62 -1.43 16.78
N THR A 216 -8.49 -0.51 17.16
CA THR A 216 -9.57 -0.06 16.28
C THR A 216 -8.99 0.78 15.14
N TYR A 217 -9.76 0.93 14.06
CA TYR A 217 -9.39 1.78 12.95
C TYR A 217 -9.18 3.24 13.39
N ARG A 218 -10.00 3.73 14.34
CA ARG A 218 -9.78 5.02 15.02
C ARG A 218 -8.39 5.12 15.62
N ARG A 219 -7.96 4.10 16.38
CA ARG A 219 -6.63 4.09 17.02
C ARG A 219 -5.54 4.15 15.97
N LEU A 220 -5.65 3.39 14.89
CA LEU A 220 -4.67 3.41 13.78
C LEU A 220 -4.64 4.76 13.04
N LEU A 221 -5.80 5.37 12.80
CA LEU A 221 -5.88 6.68 12.15
C LEU A 221 -5.28 7.78 13.03
N LEU A 222 -5.52 7.71 14.34
CA LEU A 222 -4.98 8.65 15.31
C LEU A 222 -3.58 8.27 15.77
N GLU A 223 -2.93 7.21 15.31
CA GLU A 223 -1.61 6.85 15.82
C GLU A 223 -0.55 7.96 15.55
N THR A 224 0.55 7.93 16.29
CA THR A 224 1.69 8.86 16.12
C THR A 224 2.96 8.15 15.65
N ASP A 225 3.84 8.90 15.02
CA ASP A 225 5.22 8.48 14.79
C ASP A 225 6.04 8.54 16.11
N LEU A 226 7.32 8.15 16.06
CA LEU A 226 8.20 8.15 17.26
C LEU A 226 8.56 9.55 17.77
N THR A 227 8.15 10.61 17.06
CA THR A 227 8.30 12.01 17.49
C THR A 227 7.00 12.58 18.08
N GLY A 228 5.95 11.77 18.17
CA GLY A 228 4.64 12.18 18.69
C GLY A 228 3.76 12.89 17.66
N ARG A 229 4.14 12.91 16.37
CA ARG A 229 3.32 13.55 15.33
C ARG A 229 2.30 12.57 14.77
N ARG A 230 1.05 13.02 14.58
CA ARG A 230 0.06 12.27 13.78
C ARG A 230 0.58 12.13 12.35
N ALA A 231 0.66 10.89 11.86
CA ALA A 231 1.31 10.58 10.58
C ALA A 231 0.48 9.67 9.65
N SER A 232 -0.79 9.42 9.99
CA SER A 232 -1.74 8.81 9.07
C SER A 232 -1.92 9.68 7.80
N TYR A 233 -2.23 9.07 6.65
CA TYR A 233 -2.57 9.81 5.43
C TYR A 233 -3.75 10.79 5.59
N LEU A 234 -4.57 10.61 6.64
CA LEU A 234 -5.68 11.49 6.99
C LEU A 234 -5.30 12.54 8.06
N ALA A 235 -4.07 12.54 8.56
CA ALA A 235 -3.63 13.51 9.58
C ALA A 235 -3.63 14.95 9.05
N ARG A 236 -3.25 15.15 7.78
CA ARG A 236 -3.19 16.48 7.12
C ARG A 236 -3.90 16.44 5.79
N GLU A 237 -4.49 17.57 5.40
CA GLU A 237 -5.16 17.70 4.10
C GLU A 237 -4.20 17.49 2.93
N SER A 238 -2.96 18.00 3.01
CA SER A 238 -1.91 17.80 2.00
C SER A 238 -1.52 16.33 1.81
N ASP A 239 -1.64 15.51 2.85
CA ASP A 239 -1.30 14.09 2.84
C ASP A 239 -2.39 13.33 2.09
N PHE A 240 -3.65 13.59 2.47
CA PHE A 240 -4.84 13.09 1.79
C PHE A 240 -4.87 13.47 0.30
N GLN A 241 -4.69 14.76 -0.04
CA GLN A 241 -4.77 15.24 -1.42
C GLN A 241 -3.71 14.60 -2.32
N PHE A 242 -2.53 14.32 -1.78
CA PHE A 242 -1.50 13.63 -2.55
C PHE A 242 -1.87 12.18 -2.85
N VAL A 243 -2.32 11.41 -1.86
CA VAL A 243 -2.78 10.03 -2.03
C VAL A 243 -3.96 9.98 -3.01
N LYS A 244 -4.95 10.86 -2.81
CA LYS A 244 -6.07 11.07 -3.74
C LYS A 244 -5.56 11.35 -5.16
N SER A 245 -4.58 12.23 -5.33
CA SER A 245 -4.04 12.56 -6.66
C SER A 245 -3.38 11.36 -7.35
N LEU A 246 -2.70 10.47 -6.60
CA LEU A 246 -2.12 9.26 -7.17
C LEU A 246 -3.23 8.29 -7.56
N ALA A 247 -4.24 8.10 -6.71
CA ALA A 247 -5.41 7.30 -7.02
C ALA A 247 -6.11 7.80 -8.29
N GLU A 248 -6.38 9.10 -8.42
CA GLU A 248 -7.04 9.70 -9.60
C GLU A 248 -6.21 9.67 -10.88
N ARG A 249 -4.89 9.64 -10.75
CA ARG A 249 -3.96 9.47 -11.88
C ARG A 249 -3.68 8.02 -12.22
N ASN A 250 -4.34 7.07 -11.54
CA ASN A 250 -4.16 5.63 -11.72
C ASN A 250 -2.72 5.18 -11.40
N LEU A 251 -2.11 5.75 -10.38
CA LEU A 251 -0.73 5.48 -9.94
C LEU A 251 -0.63 4.79 -8.58
N ILE A 252 -1.77 4.35 -8.03
CA ILE A 252 -1.82 3.33 -6.98
C ILE A 252 -2.35 2.07 -7.64
N VAL A 253 -1.46 1.14 -7.93
CA VAL A 253 -1.69 -0.05 -8.75
C VAL A 253 -1.85 -1.26 -7.83
N PRO A 254 -3.07 -1.78 -7.63
CA PRO A 254 -3.27 -3.01 -6.89
C PRO A 254 -2.79 -4.21 -7.73
N VAL A 255 -2.13 -5.17 -7.10
CA VAL A 255 -1.55 -6.35 -7.76
C VAL A 255 -1.89 -7.57 -6.92
N VAL A 256 -2.47 -8.60 -7.56
CA VAL A 256 -2.62 -9.91 -6.90
C VAL A 256 -1.30 -10.66 -7.02
N GLY A 257 -0.67 -11.01 -5.90
CA GLY A 257 0.57 -11.77 -5.93
C GLY A 257 1.14 -12.17 -4.58
N ASP A 258 1.92 -13.25 -4.60
CA ASP A 258 2.77 -13.70 -3.51
C ASP A 258 4.12 -12.99 -3.61
N LEU A 259 4.63 -12.42 -2.50
CA LEU A 259 5.95 -11.77 -2.50
C LEU A 259 7.09 -12.75 -2.86
N ALA A 260 6.91 -14.04 -2.55
CA ALA A 260 7.81 -15.12 -2.94
C ALA A 260 7.37 -15.87 -4.22
N GLY A 261 6.32 -15.38 -4.87
CA GLY A 261 5.78 -15.87 -6.14
C GLY A 261 6.72 -15.54 -7.31
N PRO A 262 6.56 -16.23 -8.45
CA PRO A 262 7.43 -16.06 -9.61
C PRO A 262 7.11 -14.81 -10.43
N THR A 263 5.93 -14.20 -10.27
CA THR A 263 5.43 -13.18 -11.20
C THR A 263 5.45 -11.78 -10.61
N ALA A 264 4.65 -11.50 -9.58
CA ALA A 264 4.25 -10.14 -9.25
C ALA A 264 5.42 -9.20 -8.93
N VAL A 265 6.25 -9.55 -7.95
CA VAL A 265 7.40 -8.72 -7.57
C VAL A 265 8.43 -8.64 -8.70
N ALA A 266 8.66 -9.73 -9.43
CA ALA A 266 9.58 -9.75 -10.56
C ALA A 266 9.10 -8.89 -11.73
N ALA A 267 7.81 -8.92 -12.04
CA ALA A 267 7.19 -8.11 -13.09
C ALA A 267 7.19 -6.62 -12.72
N ILE A 268 6.95 -6.28 -11.45
CA ILE A 268 7.13 -4.91 -10.94
C ILE A 268 8.59 -4.48 -11.10
N GLY A 269 9.56 -5.33 -10.74
CA GLY A 269 10.99 -5.03 -10.94
C GLY A 269 11.35 -4.71 -12.39
N ARG A 270 10.86 -5.52 -13.34
CA ARG A 270 11.03 -5.25 -14.78
C ARG A 270 10.38 -3.94 -15.21
N TYR A 271 9.13 -3.70 -14.80
CA TYR A 271 8.41 -2.45 -15.09
C TYR A 271 9.19 -1.24 -14.57
N LEU A 272 9.71 -1.29 -13.35
CA LEU A 272 10.50 -0.21 -12.76
C LEU A 272 11.82 0.02 -13.52
N ALA A 273 12.51 -1.05 -13.92
CA ALA A 273 13.73 -0.95 -14.72
C ALA A 273 13.48 -0.30 -16.09
N GLU A 274 12.41 -0.71 -16.78
CA GLU A 274 11.97 -0.12 -18.05
C GLU A 274 11.68 1.38 -17.93
N HIS A 275 11.15 1.80 -16.78
CA HIS A 275 10.79 3.19 -16.48
C HIS A 275 11.88 3.96 -15.71
N ARG A 276 13.09 3.39 -15.60
CA ARG A 276 14.24 3.96 -14.88
C ARG A 276 13.88 4.47 -13.48
N GLU A 277 13.00 3.74 -12.82
CA GLU A 277 12.48 4.08 -11.50
C GLU A 277 13.05 3.12 -10.46
N ARG A 278 13.32 3.63 -9.26
CA ARG A 278 13.87 2.85 -8.15
C ARG A 278 12.85 2.67 -7.05
N VAL A 279 12.88 1.54 -6.35
CA VAL A 279 12.04 1.29 -5.17
C VAL A 279 12.53 2.20 -4.04
N ALA A 280 11.68 3.10 -3.55
CA ALA A 280 11.99 3.89 -2.36
C ALA A 280 11.76 3.09 -1.07
N ALA A 281 10.64 2.39 -0.99
CA ALA A 281 10.37 1.49 0.12
C ALA A 281 9.59 0.26 -0.33
N PHE A 282 9.82 -0.85 0.36
CA PHE A 282 9.03 -2.08 0.25
C PHE A 282 8.50 -2.48 1.63
N TYR A 283 7.21 -2.28 1.87
CA TYR A 283 6.53 -2.69 3.08
C TYR A 283 6.03 -4.14 3.01
N THR A 284 6.53 -4.99 3.91
CA THR A 284 6.27 -6.44 3.90
C THR A 284 5.33 -6.88 5.01
N SER A 285 4.86 -5.97 5.88
CA SER A 285 4.13 -6.34 7.10
C SER A 285 4.87 -7.46 7.85
N ASN A 286 4.17 -8.46 8.37
CA ASN A 286 4.75 -9.69 8.94
C ASN A 286 4.82 -10.85 7.93
N VAL A 287 4.65 -10.60 6.62
CA VAL A 287 4.62 -11.66 5.58
C VAL A 287 5.89 -12.51 5.65
N GLU A 288 7.04 -11.90 5.91
CA GLU A 288 8.33 -12.60 6.03
C GLU A 288 8.31 -13.73 7.08
N GLN A 289 7.50 -13.62 8.15
CA GLN A 289 7.31 -14.70 9.12
C GLN A 289 6.71 -15.96 8.48
N TYR A 290 5.70 -15.78 7.63
CA TYR A 290 5.04 -16.87 6.91
C TYR A 290 5.97 -17.46 5.85
N LEU A 291 6.80 -16.64 5.20
CA LEU A 291 7.78 -17.11 4.22
C LEU A 291 8.86 -17.98 4.85
N PHE A 292 9.30 -17.68 6.08
CA PHE A 292 10.18 -18.56 6.85
C PHE A 292 9.50 -19.88 7.19
N ARG A 293 8.27 -19.84 7.73
CA ARG A 293 7.49 -21.04 8.06
C ARG A 293 7.23 -21.93 6.85
N GLY A 294 6.92 -21.31 5.71
CA GLY A 294 6.67 -21.99 4.44
C GLY A 294 7.92 -22.36 3.63
N ARG A 295 9.12 -22.05 4.13
CA ARG A 295 10.41 -22.27 3.43
C ARG A 295 10.48 -21.62 2.04
N THR A 296 9.83 -20.48 1.87
CA THR A 296 9.78 -19.72 0.60
C THR A 296 10.57 -18.41 0.66
N PHE A 297 11.11 -18.05 1.83
CA PHE A 297 11.89 -16.82 2.04
C PHE A 297 13.04 -16.64 1.04
N GLY A 298 13.74 -17.72 0.66
CA GLY A 298 14.81 -17.64 -0.34
C GLY A 298 14.35 -17.19 -1.73
N ARG A 299 13.09 -17.45 -2.12
CA ARG A 299 12.50 -16.92 -3.36
C ARG A 299 12.20 -15.43 -3.23
N PHE A 300 11.60 -15.03 -2.11
CA PHE A 300 11.38 -13.61 -1.80
C PHE A 300 12.69 -12.81 -1.82
N ALA A 301 13.75 -13.30 -1.18
CA ALA A 301 15.05 -12.62 -1.16
C ALA A 301 15.63 -12.45 -2.58
N ARG A 302 15.41 -13.41 -3.50
CA ARG A 302 15.78 -13.27 -4.92
C ARG A 302 14.94 -12.23 -5.64
N ASN A 303 13.63 -12.18 -5.37
CA ASN A 303 12.75 -11.15 -5.92
C ASN A 303 13.20 -9.75 -5.46
N VAL A 304 13.50 -9.57 -4.17
CA VAL A 304 14.03 -8.31 -3.62
C VAL A 304 15.36 -7.93 -4.28
N ALA A 305 16.27 -8.89 -4.47
CA ALA A 305 17.57 -8.66 -5.12
C ALA A 305 17.46 -8.17 -6.57
N ALA A 306 16.35 -8.48 -7.26
CA ALA A 306 16.10 -8.07 -8.63
C ALA A 306 15.40 -6.70 -8.77
N LEU A 307 14.94 -6.10 -7.66
CA LEU A 307 14.29 -4.79 -7.70
C LEU A 307 15.33 -3.67 -7.88
N PRO A 308 15.09 -2.69 -8.78
CA PRO A 308 15.92 -1.49 -8.86
C PRO A 308 15.86 -0.71 -7.54
N HIS A 309 17.00 -0.39 -6.94
CA HIS A 309 17.08 0.29 -5.64
C HIS A 309 18.33 1.20 -5.57
N ASP A 310 18.40 2.02 -4.54
CA ASP A 310 19.58 2.81 -4.19
C ASP A 310 19.88 2.70 -2.69
N GLN A 311 20.93 3.40 -2.25
CA GLN A 311 21.37 3.50 -0.86
C GLN A 311 20.31 4.07 0.12
N ARG A 312 19.23 4.67 -0.38
CA ARG A 312 18.09 5.15 0.43
C ARG A 312 16.90 4.21 0.40
N SER A 313 16.95 3.13 -0.36
CA SER A 313 15.88 2.14 -0.43
C SER A 313 15.81 1.31 0.84
N VAL A 314 14.61 1.15 1.39
CA VAL A 314 14.39 0.42 2.65
C VAL A 314 13.28 -0.62 2.55
N ILE A 315 13.41 -1.67 3.35
CA ILE A 315 12.35 -2.62 3.63
C ILE A 315 11.72 -2.21 4.98
N ILE A 316 10.40 -2.12 5.00
CA ILE A 316 9.60 -1.83 6.20
C ILE A 316 8.91 -3.12 6.59
N ARG A 317 9.07 -3.59 7.82
CA ARG A 317 8.48 -4.85 8.28
C ARG A 317 7.90 -4.75 9.68
N SER A 318 6.88 -5.55 9.91
CA SER A 318 6.15 -5.60 11.17
C SER A 318 6.51 -6.86 11.93
N TYR A 319 6.99 -6.70 13.15
CA TYR A 319 7.27 -7.80 14.06
C TYR A 319 6.24 -7.85 15.18
N PHE A 320 5.66 -9.03 15.41
CA PHE A 320 4.80 -9.29 16.55
C PHE A 320 5.58 -10.15 17.56
N PRO A 321 5.95 -9.60 18.73
CA PRO A 321 6.78 -10.26 19.74
C PRO A 321 6.28 -11.64 20.18
N TYR A 322 4.96 -11.80 20.41
CA TYR A 322 4.36 -13.03 20.94
C TYR A 322 5.18 -13.69 22.07
N GLY A 323 5.65 -12.87 23.02
CA GLY A 323 6.47 -13.32 24.17
C GLY A 323 7.99 -13.23 23.97
N GLN A 324 8.47 -12.89 22.76
CA GLN A 324 9.88 -12.63 22.48
C GLN A 324 10.11 -11.12 22.30
N PRO A 325 10.63 -10.41 23.31
CA PRO A 325 10.79 -8.96 23.22
C PRO A 325 11.79 -8.57 22.13
N HIS A 326 11.53 -7.44 21.47
CA HIS A 326 12.44 -6.86 20.49
C HIS A 326 13.14 -5.61 21.07
N PRO A 327 14.44 -5.38 20.83
CA PRO A 327 15.15 -4.20 21.37
C PRO A 327 14.55 -2.85 20.96
N GLN A 328 13.87 -2.79 19.81
CA GLN A 328 13.19 -1.58 19.33
C GLN A 328 11.70 -1.49 19.75
N ALA A 329 11.21 -2.42 20.59
CA ALA A 329 9.82 -2.39 21.05
C ALA A 329 9.52 -1.14 21.89
N VAL A 330 8.35 -0.54 21.66
CA VAL A 330 7.85 0.57 22.48
C VAL A 330 6.81 0.01 23.46
N PRO A 331 6.91 0.30 24.77
CA PRO A 331 5.93 -0.17 25.75
C PRO A 331 4.49 0.23 25.37
N GLY A 332 3.55 -0.72 25.52
CA GLY A 332 2.13 -0.50 25.20
C GLY A 332 1.73 -0.78 23.74
N TYR A 333 2.68 -1.17 22.89
CA TYR A 333 2.42 -1.58 21.51
C TYR A 333 2.49 -3.10 21.34
N LEU A 334 1.57 -3.67 20.56
CA LEU A 334 1.50 -5.07 20.16
C LEU A 334 2.52 -5.43 19.09
N SER A 335 2.86 -4.46 18.25
CA SER A 335 3.72 -4.64 17.08
C SER A 335 4.95 -3.75 17.19
N VAL A 336 6.02 -4.13 16.48
CA VAL A 336 7.22 -3.32 16.34
C VAL A 336 7.48 -3.13 14.85
N GLN A 337 7.56 -1.88 14.41
CA GLN A 337 7.96 -1.56 13.04
C GLN A 337 9.46 -1.42 12.91
N LEU A 338 10.01 -2.14 11.95
CA LEU A 338 11.45 -2.25 11.73
C LEU A 338 11.79 -1.77 10.33
N LEU A 339 12.93 -1.10 10.21
CA LEU A 339 13.49 -0.65 8.95
C LEU A 339 14.84 -1.32 8.72
N GLN A 340 15.10 -1.72 7.48
CA GLN A 340 16.39 -2.23 7.05
C GLN A 340 16.66 -1.73 5.63
N THR A 341 17.89 -1.30 5.34
CA THR A 341 18.23 -0.90 3.97
C THR A 341 18.28 -2.11 3.06
N PHE A 342 17.99 -1.90 1.77
CA PHE A 342 18.18 -2.94 0.75
C PHE A 342 19.63 -3.45 0.76
N ASP A 343 20.61 -2.55 0.85
CA ASP A 343 22.03 -2.92 0.87
C ASP A 343 22.40 -3.84 2.03
N ALA A 344 21.92 -3.55 3.24
CA ALA A 344 22.15 -4.39 4.42
C ALA A 344 21.49 -5.77 4.24
N PHE A 345 20.22 -5.81 3.84
CA PHE A 345 19.50 -7.06 3.58
C PHE A 345 20.23 -7.93 2.54
N LEU A 346 20.66 -7.34 1.42
CA LEU A 346 21.32 -8.05 0.34
C LEU A 346 22.76 -8.43 0.68
N ALA A 347 23.45 -7.68 1.53
CA ALA A 347 24.77 -8.07 2.05
C ALA A 347 24.67 -9.36 2.87
N VAL A 348 23.67 -9.48 3.75
CA VAL A 348 23.40 -10.73 4.48
C VAL A 348 23.05 -11.85 3.51
N GLN A 349 22.23 -11.58 2.50
CA GLN A 349 21.86 -12.58 1.50
C GLN A 349 23.06 -13.12 0.71
N ARG A 350 24.03 -12.25 0.34
CA ARG A 350 25.28 -12.65 -0.30
C ARG A 350 26.21 -13.44 0.64
N ALA A 351 26.13 -13.20 1.94
CA ALA A 351 26.92 -13.88 2.98
C ALA A 351 26.29 -15.20 3.49
N GLY A 352 25.36 -15.80 2.74
CA GLY A 352 24.71 -17.07 3.10
C GLY A 352 23.27 -16.94 3.58
N GLY A 353 22.72 -15.73 3.65
CA GLY A 353 21.32 -15.47 4.01
C GLY A 353 21.03 -15.51 5.50
N PHE A 354 19.79 -15.15 5.84
CA PHE A 354 19.28 -15.18 7.21
C PHE A 354 18.96 -16.62 7.63
N ARG A 355 19.48 -17.08 8.77
CA ARG A 355 19.29 -18.46 9.25
C ARG A 355 17.94 -18.68 9.91
N SER A 356 17.31 -17.61 10.38
CA SER A 356 16.00 -17.66 11.02
C SER A 356 15.25 -16.33 10.88
N TYR A 357 13.94 -16.36 11.13
CA TYR A 357 13.14 -15.14 11.23
C TYR A 357 13.64 -14.22 12.37
N GLY A 358 14.08 -14.79 13.49
CA GLY A 358 14.66 -14.03 14.60
C GLY A 358 15.91 -13.24 14.19
N GLU A 359 16.76 -13.83 13.33
CA GLU A 359 17.92 -13.13 12.77
C GLU A 359 17.48 -12.00 11.83
N LEU A 360 16.52 -12.25 10.93
CA LEU A 360 16.00 -11.22 10.01
C LEU A 360 15.49 -9.98 10.76
N VAL A 361 14.73 -10.20 11.82
CA VAL A 361 14.09 -9.11 12.57
C VAL A 361 14.99 -8.48 13.62
N THR A 362 16.29 -8.79 13.68
CA THR A 362 17.21 -8.17 14.64
C THR A 362 18.52 -7.68 14.02
N ARG A 363 18.95 -8.29 12.92
CA ARG A 363 20.24 -8.02 12.28
C ARG A 363 20.21 -6.82 11.37
N ASP A 364 21.20 -5.93 11.53
CA ASP A 364 21.47 -4.79 10.64
C ASP A 364 20.26 -3.88 10.37
N LEU A 365 19.40 -3.72 11.39
CA LEU A 365 18.26 -2.82 11.34
C LEU A 365 18.69 -1.37 11.53
N LEU A 366 18.00 -0.45 10.86
CA LEU A 366 18.14 0.97 11.14
C LEU A 366 17.63 1.26 12.56
N PRO A 367 18.31 2.14 13.32
CA PRO A 367 17.85 2.51 14.64
C PRO A 367 16.54 3.32 14.52
N PRO A 368 15.64 3.18 15.51
CA PRO A 368 14.39 3.94 15.54
C PRO A 368 14.62 5.43 15.90
N ARG A 369 15.82 5.76 16.42
CA ARG A 369 16.20 7.05 16.99
C ARG A 369 17.62 7.46 16.63
#